data_AF-A0A1D6Q4K1-F1
#
_entry.id   AF-A0A1D6Q4K1-F1
#
_cell.length_a   1.000
_cell.length_b   1.000
_cell.length_c   1.000
_cell.angle_alpha   90.00
_cell.angle_beta   90.00
_cell.angle_gamma   90.00
#
_symmetry.space_group_name_H-M   'P 1'
#
loop_
_entity.id
_entity.type
_entity.pdbx_description
1 polymer ?
#
loop_
_entity_poly.entity_id
_entity_poly.type
_entity_poly.pdbx_seq_one_letter_code
_entity_poly.pdbx_strand_id
1 'polypeptide(L)'
;MNCETCQLKELELELTEIRDVLRCILHTIFFHRTLSLVRPKDVDCDFLDITYVQCGLPELEKEVDEKIDQFSAWVEKHPNRRSQICLSFFDEKHRHPGWFVNKTERIYWEQWFINLQVMFPKRYSKSNSSKGLTNIQGNFVN
;
A
#
# COMPACT_ATOMS: atom_id res chain seq x y z
N MET A 1 -24.05 -4.55 -15.43
CA MET A 1 -23.52 -5.65 -14.59
C MET A 1 -23.47 -5.14 -13.17
N ASN A 2 -23.76 -5.97 -12.18
CA ASN A 2 -23.52 -5.61 -10.78
C ASN A 2 -22.01 -5.68 -10.55
N CYS A 3 -21.41 -4.61 -10.03
CA CYS A 3 -20.00 -4.61 -9.68
C CYS A 3 -19.80 -5.48 -8.43
N GLU A 4 -19.01 -6.53 -8.55
CA GLU A 4 -18.64 -7.37 -7.40
C GLU A 4 -17.63 -6.60 -6.52
N THR A 5 -17.79 -6.70 -5.20
CA THR A 5 -16.90 -6.01 -4.27
C THR A 5 -16.32 -7.00 -3.27
N CYS A 6 -15.00 -7.00 -3.16
CA CYS A 6 -14.24 -7.84 -2.25
C CYS A 6 -13.51 -6.93 -1.25
N GLN A 7 -13.83 -7.08 0.04
CA GLN A 7 -13.17 -6.37 1.13
C GLN A 7 -12.24 -7.35 1.82
N LEU A 8 -10.92 -7.11 1.73
CA LEU A 8 -9.97 -7.88 2.52
C LEU A 8 -10.07 -7.45 3.99
N LYS A 9 -9.82 -8.40 4.89
CA LYS A 9 -9.63 -8.09 6.31
C LYS A 9 -8.50 -7.05 6.43
N GLU A 10 -8.67 -6.09 7.33
CA GLU A 10 -7.66 -5.07 7.59
C GLU A 10 -6.33 -5.72 7.99
N LEU A 11 -5.26 -5.24 7.37
CA LEU A 11 -3.90 -5.71 7.58
C LEU A 11 -3.16 -4.74 8.47
N GLU A 12 -2.58 -5.23 9.56
CA GLU A 12 -1.68 -4.47 10.43
C GLU A 12 -0.25 -4.74 9.98
N LEU A 13 0.46 -3.70 9.51
CA LEU A 13 1.76 -3.83 8.87
C LEU A 13 2.73 -2.72 9.32
N GLU A 14 4.02 -3.03 9.41
CA GLU A 14 5.08 -2.03 9.47
C GLU A 14 5.36 -1.44 8.08
N LEU A 15 5.90 -0.22 8.04
CA LEU A 15 6.22 0.48 6.77
C LEU A 15 7.14 -0.35 5.85
N THR A 16 8.05 -1.14 6.44
CA THR A 16 8.99 -2.00 5.71
C THR A 16 8.32 -3.23 5.06
N GLU A 17 7.16 -3.64 5.55
CA GLU A 17 6.44 -4.85 5.09
C GLU A 17 5.48 -4.53 3.93
N ILE A 18 5.03 -3.27 3.85
CA ILE A 18 3.99 -2.82 2.89
C ILE A 18 4.31 -3.28 1.48
N ARG A 19 5.56 -3.09 1.03
CA ARG A 19 5.93 -3.36 -0.36
C ARG A 19 5.73 -4.83 -0.71
N ASP A 20 6.24 -5.74 0.11
CA ASP A 20 6.27 -7.17 -0.19
C ASP A 20 4.88 -7.80 -0.01
N VAL A 21 4.15 -7.38 1.03
CA VAL A 21 2.78 -7.84 1.28
C VAL A 21 1.82 -7.37 0.19
N LEU A 22 1.91 -6.10 -0.24
CA LEU A 22 1.07 -5.60 -1.32
C LEU A 22 1.41 -6.24 -2.67
N ARG A 23 2.70 -6.47 -2.96
CA ARG A 23 3.11 -7.23 -4.15
C ARG A 23 2.46 -8.61 -4.16
N CYS A 24 2.54 -9.34 -3.05
CA CYS A 24 1.93 -10.65 -2.91
C CYS A 24 0.43 -10.62 -3.23
N ILE A 25 -0.32 -9.72 -2.59
CA ILE A 25 -1.77 -9.62 -2.76
C ILE A 25 -2.13 -9.20 -4.19
N LEU A 26 -1.54 -8.12 -4.70
CA LEU A 26 -1.89 -7.56 -6.01
C LEU A 26 -1.54 -8.53 -7.14
N HIS A 27 -0.35 -9.15 -7.11
CA HIS A 27 0.00 -10.14 -8.12
C HIS A 27 -0.87 -11.39 -8.05
N THR A 28 -1.25 -11.84 -6.85
CA THR A 28 -2.21 -12.94 -6.70
C THR A 28 -3.55 -12.59 -7.35
N ILE A 29 -4.09 -11.39 -7.13
CA ILE A 29 -5.34 -10.95 -7.76
C ILE A 29 -5.18 -10.86 -9.27
N PHE A 30 -4.10 -10.23 -9.76
CA PHE A 30 -3.85 -10.13 -11.20
C PHE A 30 -3.67 -11.49 -11.86
N PHE A 31 -3.01 -12.46 -11.21
CA PHE A 31 -2.85 -13.81 -11.76
C PHE A 31 -4.21 -14.50 -12.00
N HIS A 32 -5.19 -14.27 -11.13
CA HIS A 32 -6.54 -14.82 -11.27
C HIS A 32 -7.47 -14.02 -12.20
N ARG A 33 -7.04 -12.84 -12.68
CA ARG A 33 -7.88 -11.91 -13.45
C ARG A 33 -7.28 -11.48 -14.78
N THR A 34 -6.01 -11.75 -15.02
CA THR A 34 -5.35 -11.51 -16.29
C THR A 34 -5.87 -12.52 -17.32
N LEU A 35 -6.54 -12.02 -18.36
CA LEU A 35 -7.10 -12.86 -19.44
C LEU A 35 -6.08 -13.15 -20.56
N SER A 36 -4.90 -12.53 -20.49
CA SER A 36 -3.83 -12.69 -21.47
C SER A 36 -3.01 -13.96 -21.23
N LEU A 37 -2.21 -14.36 -22.22
CA LEU A 37 -1.20 -15.38 -22.04
C LEU A 37 -0.13 -14.87 -21.06
N VAL A 38 0.05 -15.58 -19.95
CA VAL A 38 1.02 -15.25 -18.90
C VAL A 38 2.14 -16.29 -18.86
N ARG A 39 3.28 -15.92 -18.26
CA ARG A 39 4.37 -16.84 -17.91
C ARG A 39 4.47 -16.89 -16.39
N PRO A 40 3.77 -17.84 -15.74
CA PRO A 40 3.73 -17.92 -14.29
C PRO A 40 5.15 -17.97 -13.71
N LYS A 41 5.39 -17.16 -12.68
CA LYS A 41 6.65 -17.11 -11.95
C LYS A 41 6.35 -17.16 -10.46
N ASP A 42 6.95 -18.11 -9.77
CA ASP A 42 6.88 -18.23 -8.33
C ASP A 42 7.76 -17.16 -7.68
N VAL A 43 7.24 -16.53 -6.63
CA VAL A 43 7.94 -15.52 -5.83
C VAL A 43 7.65 -15.75 -4.37
N ASP A 44 8.70 -15.83 -3.57
CA ASP A 44 8.60 -15.97 -2.12
C ASP A 44 8.37 -14.59 -1.48
N CYS A 45 7.42 -14.56 -0.54
CA CYS A 45 7.14 -13.40 0.31
C CYS A 45 7.63 -13.71 1.71
N ASP A 46 8.87 -13.29 2.01
CA ASP A 46 9.54 -13.60 3.28
C ASP A 46 8.75 -13.14 4.52
N PHE A 47 8.02 -12.02 4.43
CA PHE A 47 7.20 -11.50 5.54
C PHE A 47 5.96 -12.33 5.85
N LEU A 48 5.45 -13.08 4.87
CA LEU A 48 4.24 -13.89 5.01
C LEU A 48 4.54 -15.40 5.08
N ASP A 49 5.78 -15.81 4.82
CA ASP A 49 6.20 -17.21 4.70
C ASP A 49 5.33 -18.00 3.71
N ILE A 50 5.03 -17.36 2.57
CA ILE A 50 4.26 -17.95 1.47
C ILE A 50 4.91 -17.68 0.12
N THR A 51 4.66 -18.56 -0.83
CA THR A 51 4.99 -18.36 -2.24
C THR A 51 3.73 -17.91 -2.99
N TYR A 52 3.82 -16.82 -3.73
CA TYR A 52 2.75 -16.33 -4.62
C TYR A 52 3.21 -16.36 -6.07
N VAL A 53 2.27 -16.25 -7.00
CA VAL A 53 2.54 -16.32 -8.45
C VAL A 53 2.38 -14.95 -9.09
N GLN A 54 3.36 -14.56 -9.91
CA GLN A 54 3.28 -13.42 -10.81
C GLN A 54 2.93 -13.85 -12.24
N CYS A 55 2.32 -12.94 -13.00
CA CYS A 55 2.00 -13.18 -14.42
C CYS A 55 3.24 -13.24 -15.35
N GLY A 56 4.43 -12.84 -14.87
CA GLY A 56 5.63 -12.75 -15.71
C GLY A 56 5.48 -11.72 -16.84
N LEU A 57 4.77 -10.62 -16.56
CA LEU A 57 4.51 -9.52 -17.49
C LEU A 57 5.27 -8.28 -17.00
N PRO A 58 6.40 -7.90 -17.62
CA PRO A 58 7.26 -6.84 -17.12
C PRO A 58 6.56 -5.49 -16.94
N GLU A 59 5.65 -5.14 -17.85
CA GLU A 59 4.90 -3.88 -17.78
C GLU A 59 3.95 -3.85 -16.58
N LEU A 60 3.25 -4.97 -16.32
CA LEU A 60 2.36 -5.09 -15.16
C LEU A 60 3.16 -5.07 -13.85
N GLU A 61 4.27 -5.82 -13.79
CA GLU A 61 5.16 -5.84 -12.63
C GLU A 61 5.69 -4.44 -12.30
N LYS A 62 6.14 -3.72 -13.33
CA LYS A 62 6.58 -2.33 -13.18
C LYS A 62 5.46 -1.41 -12.69
N GLU A 63 4.26 -1.51 -13.25
CA GLU A 63 3.14 -0.65 -12.85
C GLU A 63 2.69 -0.93 -11.41
N VAL A 64 2.64 -2.21 -11.00
CA VAL A 64 2.35 -2.60 -9.62
C VAL A 64 3.39 -2.01 -8.67
N ASP A 65 4.67 -2.14 -8.99
CA ASP A 65 5.77 -1.61 -8.19
C ASP A 65 5.70 -0.09 -8.04
N GLU A 66 5.51 0.64 -9.13
CA GLU A 66 5.39 2.10 -9.12
C GLU A 66 4.20 2.58 -8.28
N LYS A 67 3.06 1.86 -8.32
CA LYS A 67 1.87 2.19 -7.52
C LYS A 67 2.08 1.90 -6.04
N ILE A 68 2.76 0.81 -5.71
CA ILE A 68 3.12 0.46 -4.33
C ILE A 68 4.09 1.49 -3.76
N ASP A 69 5.10 1.92 -4.53
CA ASP A 69 6.06 2.93 -4.09
C ASP A 69 5.38 4.28 -3.85
N GLN A 70 4.48 4.69 -4.75
CA GLN A 70 3.66 5.90 -4.58
C GLN A 70 2.81 5.84 -3.31
N PHE A 71 2.18 4.69 -3.07
CA PHE A 71 1.36 4.46 -1.88
C PHE A 71 2.21 4.49 -0.60
N SER A 72 3.34 3.79 -0.58
CA SER A 72 4.24 3.72 0.57
C SER A 72 4.80 5.10 0.95
N ALA A 73 5.21 5.89 -0.04
CA ALA A 73 5.66 7.26 0.17
C ALA A 73 4.53 8.19 0.66
N TRP A 74 3.27 7.93 0.27
CA TRP A 74 2.12 8.65 0.77
C TRP A 74 1.82 8.30 2.23
N VAL A 75 1.86 7.01 2.58
CA VAL A 75 1.65 6.50 3.95
C VAL A 75 2.64 7.13 4.92
N GLU A 76 3.93 7.16 4.57
CA GLU A 76 4.99 7.74 5.42
C GLU A 76 4.73 9.22 5.75
N LYS A 77 4.19 9.98 4.79
CA LYS A 77 3.84 11.40 4.96
C LYS A 77 2.54 11.63 5.72
N HIS A 78 1.70 10.60 5.85
CA HIS A 78 0.36 10.69 6.42
C HIS A 78 0.08 9.59 7.45
N PRO A 79 0.88 9.46 8.52
CA PRO A 79 0.80 8.35 9.47
C PRO A 79 -0.52 8.24 10.24
N ASN A 80 -1.31 9.32 10.28
CA ASN A 80 -2.60 9.37 10.98
C ASN A 80 -3.81 9.21 10.05
N ARG A 81 -3.59 8.89 8.76
CA ARG A 81 -4.68 8.68 7.80
C ARG A 81 -4.91 7.20 7.58
N ARG A 82 -6.19 6.85 7.41
CA ARG A 82 -6.58 5.51 6.97
C ARG A 82 -5.94 5.23 5.62
N SER A 83 -5.25 4.10 5.51
CA SER A 83 -4.54 3.70 4.31
C SER A 83 -5.36 2.63 3.59
N GLN A 84 -5.76 2.91 2.35
CA GLN A 84 -6.57 1.99 1.55
C GLN A 84 -6.09 2.00 0.10
N ILE A 85 -6.02 0.81 -0.48
CA ILE A 85 -5.86 0.60 -1.92
C ILE A 85 -7.17 0.04 -2.48
N CYS A 86 -7.59 0.57 -3.62
CA CYS A 86 -8.69 0.02 -4.40
C CYS A 86 -8.17 -0.42 -5.77
N LEU A 87 -8.19 -1.73 -6.02
CA LEU A 87 -7.94 -2.31 -7.33
C LEU A 87 -9.29 -2.52 -8.02
N SER A 88 -9.46 -1.97 -9.22
CA SER A 88 -10.74 -2.00 -9.93
C SER A 88 -10.55 -2.58 -11.32
N PHE A 89 -11.40 -3.54 -11.68
CA PHE A 89 -11.53 -4.05 -13.04
C PHE A 89 -12.73 -3.42 -13.72
N PHE A 90 -12.54 -2.99 -14.97
CA PHE A 90 -13.56 -2.31 -15.74
C PHE A 90 -13.39 -2.54 -17.24
N ASP A 91 -14.51 -2.46 -17.96
CA ASP A 91 -14.52 -2.33 -19.42
C ASP A 91 -14.63 -0.85 -19.80
N GLU A 92 -14.00 -0.48 -20.92
CA GLU A 92 -14.19 0.83 -21.53
C GLU A 92 -15.28 0.77 -22.59
N LYS A 93 -16.35 1.56 -22.39
CA LYS A 93 -17.40 1.73 -23.39
C LYS A 93 -17.14 2.99 -24.20
N HIS A 94 -16.69 2.80 -25.44
CA HIS A 94 -16.61 3.88 -26.42
C HIS A 94 -18.01 4.20 -26.94
N ARG A 95 -18.48 5.44 -26.75
CA ARG A 95 -19.73 5.92 -27.37
C ARG A 95 -19.46 6.34 -28.81
N HIS A 96 -20.43 6.13 -29.69
CA HIS A 96 -20.31 6.47 -31.12
C HIS A 96 -19.99 7.96 -31.32
N PRO A 97 -19.22 8.34 -32.37
CA PRO A 97 -18.70 9.70 -32.58
C PRO A 97 -19.76 10.81 -32.81
N GLY A 98 -21.05 10.49 -32.81
CA GLY A 98 -22.13 11.41 -33.20
C GLY A 98 -22.89 12.08 -32.05
N TRP A 99 -22.58 11.77 -30.79
CA TRP A 99 -23.16 12.46 -29.63
C TRP A 99 -22.08 13.30 -28.95
N PHE A 100 -22.36 14.57 -28.66
CA PHE A 100 -21.45 15.66 -28.22
C PHE A 100 -20.62 15.43 -26.94
N VAL A 101 -20.17 14.21 -26.64
CA VAL A 101 -19.35 13.89 -25.46
C VAL A 101 -18.41 12.72 -25.80
N ASN A 102 -17.14 13.03 -26.11
CA ASN A 102 -16.03 12.07 -26.20
C ASN A 102 -15.59 11.57 -24.81
N LYS A 103 -16.52 11.14 -23.95
CA LYS A 103 -16.18 10.60 -22.63
C LYS A 103 -16.27 9.09 -22.69
N THR A 104 -15.12 8.43 -22.67
CA THR A 104 -15.01 7.00 -22.41
C THR A 104 -15.60 6.72 -21.03
N GLU A 105 -16.62 5.87 -21.00
CA GLU A 105 -17.28 5.46 -19.76
C GLU A 105 -16.64 4.15 -19.27
N ARG A 106 -16.22 4.11 -18.01
CA ARG A 106 -15.71 2.90 -17.36
C ARG A 106 -16.87 2.15 -16.71
N ILE A 107 -17.05 0.89 -17.11
CA ILE A 107 -18.05 -0.01 -16.55
C ILE A 107 -17.33 -0.97 -15.63
N TYR A 108 -17.33 -0.67 -14.33
CA TYR A 108 -16.69 -1.49 -13.32
C TYR A 108 -17.48 -2.78 -13.09
N TRP A 109 -16.77 -3.91 -13.07
CA TRP A 109 -17.35 -5.22 -12.83
C TRP A 109 -16.79 -5.92 -11.59
N GLU A 110 -15.61 -5.53 -11.09
CA GLU A 110 -15.07 -6.03 -9.83
C GLU A 110 -14.16 -5.00 -9.14
N GLN A 111 -14.22 -4.93 -7.81
CA GLN A 111 -13.36 -4.07 -6.99
C GLN A 111 -12.84 -4.78 -5.74
N TRP A 112 -11.53 -4.67 -5.51
CA TRP A 112 -10.85 -5.17 -4.32
C TRP A 112 -10.39 -4.01 -3.45
N PHE A 113 -10.82 -4.02 -2.19
CA PHE A 113 -10.45 -3.03 -1.20
C PHE A 113 -9.47 -3.65 -0.20
N ILE A 114 -8.25 -3.12 -0.18
CA ILE A 114 -7.15 -3.56 0.69
C ILE A 114 -6.96 -2.44 1.73
N ASN A 115 -7.38 -2.69 2.96
CA ASN A 115 -7.25 -1.74 4.07
C ASN A 115 -5.99 -2.06 4.88
N LEU A 116 -5.20 -1.02 5.18
CA LEU A 116 -3.96 -1.14 5.94
C LEU A 116 -4.02 -0.23 7.16
N GLN A 117 -3.64 -0.80 8.30
CA GLN A 117 -3.31 -0.08 9.52
C GLN A 117 -1.79 -0.12 9.68
N VAL A 118 -1.13 1.02 9.49
CA VAL A 118 0.33 1.09 9.43
C VAL A 118 0.92 1.42 10.79
N MET A 119 1.78 0.54 11.28
CA MET A 119 2.47 0.67 12.55
C MET A 119 3.79 1.43 12.35
N PHE A 120 3.97 2.51 13.13
CA PHE A 120 5.23 3.25 13.16
C PHE A 120 5.94 2.96 14.48
N PRO A 121 7.17 2.43 14.47
CA PRO A 121 7.90 2.20 15.71
C PRO A 121 8.09 3.53 16.44
N LYS A 122 7.79 3.56 17.74
CA LYS A 122 7.98 4.76 18.57
C LYS A 122 9.47 5.11 18.56
N ARG A 123 9.83 6.25 17.96
CA ARG A 123 11.17 6.81 18.13
C ARG A 123 11.38 7.08 19.62
N TYR A 124 12.28 6.34 20.27
CA TYR A 124 12.73 6.64 21.62
C TYR A 124 13.35 8.04 21.64
N SER A 125 12.63 9.03 22.16
CA SER A 125 13.21 10.34 22.43
C SER A 125 14.16 10.21 23.63
N LYS A 126 15.48 10.25 23.39
CA LYS A 126 16.43 10.56 24.46
C LYS A 126 16.17 12.01 24.91
N SER A 127 15.47 12.17 26.03
CA SER A 127 15.40 13.45 26.71
C SER A 127 16.77 13.73 27.34
N ASN A 128 17.56 14.60 26.70
CA ASN A 128 18.73 15.19 27.35
C ASN A 128 18.22 16.15 28.45
N SER A 129 18.05 15.62 29.65
CA SER A 129 17.90 16.43 30.87
C SER A 129 19.28 16.97 31.26
N SER A 130 19.62 18.15 30.75
CA SER A 130 20.66 18.99 31.35
C SER A 130 20.13 19.54 32.67
N LYS A 131 20.37 18.80 33.76
CA LYS A 131 20.20 19.34 35.12
C LYS A 131 21.24 20.43 35.34
N GLY A 132 20.77 21.68 35.42
CA GLY A 132 21.55 22.79 35.94
C GLY A 132 21.93 22.52 37.39
N LEU A 133 23.24 22.53 37.66
CA LEU A 133 23.78 22.59 39.02
C LEU A 133 23.78 24.06 39.44
N THR A 134 22.84 24.44 40.28
CA THR A 134 22.90 25.69 41.05
C THR A 134 23.90 25.50 42.20
N ASN A 135 24.96 26.30 42.22
CA ASN A 135 25.89 26.39 43.33
C ASN A 135 25.16 26.87 44.59
N ILE A 136 25.09 26.04 45.62
CA ILE A 136 24.78 26.45 46.99
C ILE A 136 26.13 26.62 47.70
N GLN A 137 26.56 27.86 47.88
CA GLN A 137 27.69 28.18 48.74
C GLN A 137 27.15 28.38 50.16
N GLY A 138 27.39 27.39 51.01
CA GLY A 138 27.06 27.42 52.43
C GLY A 138 28.06 28.24 53.23
N ASN A 139 27.52 28.99 54.18
CA ASN A 139 28.21 29.73 55.23
C ASN A 139 29.26 28.89 55.97
N PHE A 140 30.40 29.53 56.30
CA PHE A 140 31.14 29.22 57.52
C PHE A 140 31.14 30.45 58.42
N VAL A 141 30.73 30.25 59.66
CA VAL A 141 30.74 31.21 60.76
C VAL A 141 31.87 30.83 61.71
N ASN A 142 32.43 31.87 62.34
CA ASN A 142 33.42 31.97 63.42
C ASN A 142 34.83 32.36 62.98
#